data_AF-A0A3M1PPJ8-F1
#
_entry.id   AF-A0A3M1PPJ8-F1
#
_cell.length_a   1.000
_cell.length_b   1.000
_cell.length_c   1.000
_cell.angle_alpha   90.00
_cell.angle_beta   90.00
_cell.angle_gamma   90.00
#
_symmetry.space_group_name_H-M   'P 1'
#
loop_
_entity.id
_entity.type
_entity.pdbx_description
1 polymer ?
#
loop_
_entity_poly.entity_id
_entity_poly.type
_entity_poly.pdbx_seq_one_letter_code
_entity_poly.pdbx_strand_id
1 'polypeptide(L)' 'MLTKFVLKLSLFVSAVTFIICMAKEISFQVSLIRAALVFVGFYSVLIAFFIGLRFVLVREREAGAKK' A
#
# COMPACT_ATOMS: atom_id res chain seq x y z
N MET A 1 -5.98 12.04 -6.70
CA MET A 1 -6.00 12.00 -5.21
C MET A 1 -5.68 10.62 -4.66
N LEU A 2 -6.28 9.56 -5.20
CA LEU A 2 -6.13 8.17 -4.75
C LEU A 2 -4.67 7.71 -4.61
N THR A 3 -3.86 7.89 -5.65
CA THR A 3 -2.43 7.50 -5.65
C THR A 3 -1.64 8.22 -4.56
N LYS A 4 -1.92 9.50 -4.30
CA LYS A 4 -1.28 10.25 -3.20
C LYS A 4 -1.69 9.72 -1.82
N PHE A 5 -2.95 9.27 -1.67
CA PHE A 5 -3.42 8.65 -0.43
C PHE A 5 -2.76 7.29 -0.20
N VAL A 6 -2.69 6.45 -1.24
CA VAL A 6 -2.00 5.15 -1.22
C VAL A 6 -0.54 5.30 -0.81
N LEU A 7 0.16 6.27 -1.40
CA LEU A 7 1.56 6.53 -1.12
C LEU A 7 1.80 7.00 0.32
N LYS A 8 0.92 7.85 0.86
CA LYS A 8 0.97 8.27 2.26
C LYS A 8 0.71 7.11 3.21
N LEU A 9 -0.26 6.25 2.88
CA LEU A 9 -0.61 5.09 3.71
C LEU A 9 0.52 4.05 3.72
N SER A 10 1.13 3.75 2.57
CA SER A 10 2.27 2.84 2.50
C SER A 10 3.51 3.41 3.21
N LEU A 11 3.78 4.72 3.07
CA LEU A 11 4.83 5.40 3.84
C LEU A 11 4.59 5.33 5.35
N PHE A 12 3.34 5.50 5.79
CA PHE A 12 2.99 5.41 7.21
C PHE A 12 3.26 4.00 7.77
N VAL A 13 2.83 2.96 7.07
CA VAL A 13 3.08 1.56 7.48
C VAL A 13 4.58 1.22 7.52
N SER A 14 5.34 1.73 6.54
CA SER A 14 6.80 1.57 6.51
C SER A 14 7.48 2.28 7.68
N ALA A 15 7.07 3.51 8.02
CA ALA A 15 7.58 4.25 9.17
C ALA A 15 7.29 3.55 10.50
N VAL A 16 6.08 3.01 10.68
CA VAL A 16 5.72 2.22 11.88
C VAL A 16 6.61 0.98 11.99
N THR A 17 6.85 0.28 10.88
CA THR A 17 7.72 -0.90 10.84
C THR A 17 9.16 -0.55 11.23
N PHE A 18 9.66 0.59 10.75
CA PHE A 18 10.99 1.08 11.09
C PHE A 18 11.12 1.42 12.59
N ILE A 19 10.12 2.10 13.16
CA ILE A 19 10.08 2.42 14.60
C ILE A 19 10.07 1.15 15.45
N ILE A 20 9.27 0.15 15.07
CA ILE A 20 9.21 -1.14 15.79
C ILE A 20 10.57 -1.88 15.71
N CYS A 21 11.23 -1.86 14.56
CA CYS A 21 12.54 -2.50 14.41
C CYS A 21 13.62 -1.78 15.23
N MET A 22 13.57 -0.44 15.31
CA MET A 22 14.43 0.34 16.20
C MET A 22 14.20 0.04 17.67
N ALA A 23 12.93 -0.10 18.09
CA ALA A 23 12.57 -0.46 19.46
C ALA A 23 13.03 -1.88 19.86
N LYS A 24 13.33 -2.75 18.89
CA LYS A 24 13.87 -4.10 19.12
C LYS A 24 15.39 -4.19 19.03
N GLU A 25 16.10 -3.05 19.05
CA GLU A 25 17.57 -2.97 18.95
C GLU A 25 18.15 -3.68 17.71
N ILE A 26 17.35 -3.76 16.65
CA ILE A 26 17.80 -4.35 15.38
C ILE A 26 18.72 -3.36 14.68
N SER A 27 19.79 -3.86 14.05
CA SER A 27 20.73 -2.99 13.32
C SER A 27 20.03 -2.11 12.29
N PHE A 28 20.49 -0.86 12.19
CA PHE A 28 19.90 0.17 11.33
C PHE A 28 19.71 -0.30 9.88
N GLN A 29 20.70 -1.01 9.34
CA GLN A 29 20.65 -1.55 7.97
C GLN A 29 19.55 -2.59 7.80
N VAL A 30 19.39 -3.52 8.74
CA VAL A 30 18.36 -4.56 8.68
C VAL A 30 16.96 -3.97 8.86
N SER A 31 16.82 -2.97 9.73
CA SER A 31 15.58 -2.22 9.93
C SER A 31 15.13 -1.51 8.65
N LEU A 32 16.04 -0.83 7.95
CA LEU A 32 15.76 -0.17 6.68
C LEU A 32 15.32 -1.16 5.59
N ILE A 33 16.01 -2.28 5.44
CA ILE A 33 15.67 -3.30 4.43
C ILE A 33 14.28 -3.88 4.70
N ARG A 34 13.96 -4.17 5.97
CA ARG A 34 12.61 -4.64 6.35
C ARG A 34 11.54 -3.58 6.10
N ALA A 35 11.79 -2.33 6.45
CA ALA A 35 10.86 -1.23 6.20
C ALA A 35 10.61 -1.01 4.70
N ALA A 36 11.65 -1.14 3.87
CA ALA A 36 11.55 -1.07 2.41
C ALA A 36 10.77 -2.26 1.83
N LEU A 37 11.02 -3.49 2.31
CA LEU A 37 10.25 -4.67 1.90
C LEU A 37 8.78 -4.56 2.26
N VAL A 38 8.47 -4.10 3.48
CA VAL A 38 7.09 -3.87 3.90
C VAL A 38 6.45 -2.76 3.06
N PHE A 39 7.17 -1.68 2.76
CA PHE A 39 6.69 -0.62 1.87
C PHE A 39 6.32 -1.19 0.50
N VAL A 40 7.24 -1.89 -0.17
CA VAL A 40 7.03 -2.43 -1.52
C VAL A 40 5.90 -3.46 -1.53
N GLY A 41 5.87 -4.38 -0.56
CA GLY A 41 4.84 -5.40 -0.46
C GLY A 41 3.45 -4.82 -0.18
N PHE A 42 3.33 -3.87 0.73
CA PHE A 42 2.05 -3.25 1.04
C PHE A 42 1.57 -2.36 -0.12
N TYR A 43 2.50 -1.65 -0.77
CA TYR A 43 2.21 -0.80 -1.92
C TYR A 43 1.72 -1.61 -3.14
N SER A 44 2.29 -2.78 -3.41
CA SER A 44 1.84 -3.66 -4.51
C SER A 44 0.44 -4.21 -4.28
N VAL A 45 0.11 -4.62 -3.05
CA VAL A 45 -1.24 -5.06 -2.67
C VAL A 45 -2.27 -3.94 -2.86
N LEU A 46 -1.95 -2.72 -2.44
CA LEU A 46 -2.81 -1.56 -2.64
C LEU A 46 -3.04 -1.25 -4.12
N ILE A 47 -2.01 -1.32 -4.97
CA ILE A 47 -2.16 -1.14 -6.42
C ILE A 47 -3.10 -2.21 -7.00
N ALA A 48 -2.89 -3.48 -6.66
CA ALA A 48 -3.74 -4.58 -7.13
C ALA A 48 -5.20 -4.39 -6.69
N PHE A 49 -5.42 -4.00 -5.44
CA PHE A 49 -6.74 -3.69 -4.91
C PHE A 49 -7.42 -2.56 -5.69
N PHE A 50 -6.72 -1.46 -5.96
CA PHE A 50 -7.28 -0.33 -6.72
C PHE A 50 -7.55 -0.65 -8.18
N ILE A 51 -6.70 -1.46 -8.83
CA ILE A 51 -6.94 -1.95 -10.19
C ILE A 51 -8.20 -2.84 -10.21
N GLY A 52 -8.33 -3.76 -9.25
CA GLY A 52 -9.51 -4.60 -9.09
C GLY A 52 -10.79 -3.78 -8.86
N LEU A 53 -10.72 -2.78 -7.97
CA LEU A 53 -11.85 -1.88 -7.69
C LEU A 53 -12.27 -1.10 -8.95
N ARG A 54 -11.30 -0.64 -9.75
CA ARG A 54 -11.59 0.05 -11.03
C ARG A 54 -12.30 -0.88 -12.01
N PHE A 55 -11.89 -2.15 -12.10
CA PHE A 55 -12.54 -3.15 -12.95
C PHE A 55 -13.99 -3.39 -12.53
N VAL A 56 -14.23 -3.54 -11.22
CA VAL A 56 -15.59 -3.74 -10.67
C VAL A 56 -16.47 -2.51 -10.90
N LEU A 57 -15.97 -1.31 -10.59
CA LEU A 57 -16.73 -0.05 -10.75
C LEU A 57 -17.04 0.29 -12.21
N VAL A 58 -16.12 0.03 -13.14
CA VAL A 58 -16.38 0.21 -14.58
C VAL A 58 -17.46 -0.75 -15.04
N ARG A 59 -17.42 -2.01 -14.58
CA ARG A 59 -18.39 -3.04 -14.93
C ARG A 59 -19.81 -2.72 -14.43
N GLU A 60 -19.95 -2.16 -13.22
CA GLU A 60 -21.23 -1.66 -12.69
C GLU A 60 -21.81 -0.51 -13.52
N ARG A 61 -20.94 0.40 -14.01
CA ARG A 61 -21.37 1.53 -14.84
C ARG A 61 -21.92 1.10 -16.20
N GLU A 62 -21.32 0.10 -16.82
CA GLU A 62 -21.80 -0.47 -18.08
C GLU A 62 -23.07 -1.32 -17.89
N ALA A 63 -23.20 -2.00 -16.74
CA ALA A 63 -24.42 -2.72 -16.39
C ALA A 63 -25.60 -1.77 -16.09
N GLY A 64 -25.34 -0.61 -15.47
CA GLY A 64 -26.34 0.41 -15.20
C GLY A 64 -26.76 1.23 -16.43
N ALA A 65 -25.88 1.42 -17.41
CA ALA A 65 -26.18 2.17 -18.64
C ALA A 65 -27.05 1.41 -19.66
N LYS A 66 -27.34 0.13 -19.41
CA LYS A 66 -28.26 -0.71 -20.22
C LYS A 66 -29.66 -0.86 -19.62
N LYS A 67 -29.98 -0.18 -18.53
CA LYS A 67 -31.32 -0.06 -17.96
C LYS A 67 -31.90 1.31 -18.28
#